data_AF-A0AAN7ZQH7-F1
#
_entry.id   AF-A0AAN7ZQH7-F1
#
_cell.length_a   1.000
_cell.length_b   1.000
_cell.length_c   1.000
_cell.angle_alpha   90.00
_cell.angle_beta   90.00
_cell.angle_gamma   90.00
#
_symmetry.space_group_name_H-M   'P 1'
#
loop_
_entity.id
_entity.type
_entity.pdbx_description
1 polymer ?
#
loop_
_entity_poly.entity_id
_entity_poly.type
_entity_poly.pdbx_seq_one_letter_code
_entity_poly.pdbx_strand_id
1 'polypeptide(L)'
;MSCSYADGLSPYDHKGLLGLPEQFDTSDKIEEKCKLLTQWILESRHVVFHTGAGISTAAGIPDFRGPNGVWTLEKQGVKPNINVAFNDDGYAKFIVSQNIDGLHLRSGLNRQSIAELHGNMFTEQCATCKRQFIRYSATTSVGQKQLGTTCPGSQISRRGCRGKLIDTILDWEASLPEDDLVMADYHSCVADLSIALGTTLQIVPSGNLPTFTKKYGGRLVIINLQPTKHDKKADLIIHSYVDEVLIKIMKCLQLDIPQYTEDLDPTKRKNIEIVEWNYLRVNVVDMKNMFNAHTKKFKQIKLEKKLKRKNEDEFKKEEKKCKDDHCEEMVKTEVVVVD
;
A
#
# COMPACT_ATOMS: atom_id res chain seq x y z
N MET A 1 28.56 -13.17 -10.50
CA MET A 1 27.26 -13.54 -11.09
C MET A 1 26.19 -12.81 -10.31
N SER A 2 25.41 -11.93 -10.96
CA SER A 2 24.26 -11.29 -10.32
C SER A 2 23.18 -12.34 -10.09
N CYS A 3 22.93 -12.71 -8.84
CA CYS A 3 21.78 -13.52 -8.46
C CYS A 3 20.53 -12.67 -8.70
N SER A 4 19.54 -13.15 -9.47
CA SER A 4 18.24 -12.48 -9.50
C SER A 4 17.56 -12.68 -8.15
N TYR A 5 16.70 -11.76 -7.71
CA TYR A 5 16.00 -11.89 -6.42
C TYR A 5 15.33 -13.26 -6.27
N ALA A 6 14.66 -13.72 -7.33
CA ALA A 6 14.01 -15.03 -7.40
C ALA A 6 14.98 -16.20 -7.20
N ASP A 7 16.16 -16.15 -7.82
CA ASP A 7 17.17 -17.20 -7.68
C ASP A 7 17.74 -17.25 -6.24
N GLY A 8 17.61 -16.17 -5.46
CA GLY A 8 18.12 -16.06 -4.10
C GLY A 8 17.16 -16.48 -2.98
N LEU A 9 15.89 -16.71 -3.30
CA LEU A 9 14.86 -17.12 -2.34
C LEU A 9 14.92 -18.61 -2.02
N SER A 10 14.41 -18.97 -0.84
CA SER A 10 14.16 -20.38 -0.53
C SER A 10 13.05 -20.96 -1.44
N PRO A 11 13.10 -22.26 -1.77
CA PRO A 11 12.02 -22.90 -2.53
C PRO A 11 10.68 -22.73 -1.82
N TYR A 12 9.64 -22.38 -2.58
CA TYR A 12 8.29 -22.17 -2.05
C TYR A 12 7.23 -22.48 -3.09
N ASP A 13 6.29 -23.36 -2.74
CA ASP A 13 5.30 -23.88 -3.69
C ASP A 13 4.11 -22.93 -3.89
N HIS A 14 3.75 -22.14 -2.87
CA HIS A 14 2.51 -21.36 -2.85
C HIS A 14 2.69 -19.92 -3.37
N LYS A 15 3.03 -19.75 -4.64
CA LYS A 15 3.27 -18.41 -5.26
C LYS A 15 2.00 -17.60 -5.55
N GLY A 16 0.82 -18.18 -5.31
CA GLY A 16 -0.50 -17.59 -5.56
C GLY A 16 -1.06 -17.88 -6.95
N LEU A 17 -2.03 -17.09 -7.39
CA LEU A 17 -2.57 -17.13 -8.75
C LEU A 17 -1.63 -16.40 -9.71
N LEU A 18 -1.20 -17.09 -10.77
CA LEU A 18 -0.20 -16.63 -11.73
C LEU A 18 -0.81 -16.56 -13.14
N GLY A 19 -0.38 -15.60 -13.96
CA GLY A 19 -0.74 -15.52 -15.38
C GLY A 19 -2.24 -15.34 -15.65
N LEU A 20 -2.97 -14.68 -14.74
CA LEU A 20 -4.36 -14.33 -14.98
C LEU A 20 -4.46 -13.40 -16.22
N PRO A 21 -5.54 -13.51 -17.02
CA PRO A 21 -5.70 -12.68 -18.20
C PRO A 21 -5.78 -11.19 -17.82
N GLU A 22 -5.11 -10.37 -18.61
CA GLU A 22 -5.18 -8.91 -18.49
C GLU A 22 -6.52 -8.39 -19.02
N GLN A 23 -6.99 -7.31 -18.42
CA GLN A 23 -8.18 -6.58 -18.80
C GLN A 23 -7.78 -5.15 -19.19
N PHE A 24 -8.54 -4.57 -20.12
CA PHE A 24 -8.29 -3.22 -20.63
C PHE A 24 -9.62 -2.46 -20.73
N ASP A 25 -9.72 -1.36 -20.01
CA ASP A 25 -10.79 -0.39 -20.20
C ASP A 25 -10.60 0.35 -21.54
N THR A 26 -11.70 0.77 -22.17
CA THR A 26 -11.65 1.63 -23.36
C THR A 26 -11.10 3.02 -23.01
N SER A 27 -10.49 3.71 -23.98
CA SER A 27 -9.87 5.03 -23.73
C SER A 27 -10.84 6.03 -23.08
N ASP A 28 -12.09 6.09 -23.55
CA ASP A 28 -13.13 6.95 -22.97
C ASP A 28 -13.43 6.63 -21.49
N LYS A 29 -13.44 5.33 -21.14
CA LYS A 29 -13.66 4.87 -19.75
C LYS A 29 -12.46 5.21 -18.89
N ILE A 30 -11.25 5.05 -19.41
CA ILE A 30 -10.03 5.44 -18.68
C ILE A 30 -10.10 6.93 -18.37
N GLU A 31 -10.47 7.77 -19.34
CA GLU A 31 -10.57 9.21 -19.13
C GLU A 31 -11.65 9.59 -18.10
N GLU A 32 -12.84 8.99 -18.17
CA GLU A 32 -13.91 9.19 -17.18
C GLU A 32 -13.45 8.81 -15.77
N LYS A 33 -12.85 7.62 -15.61
CA LYS A 33 -12.36 7.12 -14.32
C LYS A 33 -11.19 7.97 -13.79
N CYS A 34 -10.30 8.46 -14.66
CA CYS A 34 -9.21 9.35 -14.25
C CYS A 34 -9.73 10.70 -13.74
N LYS A 35 -10.77 11.26 -14.35
CA LYS A 35 -11.43 12.50 -13.87
C LYS A 35 -12.05 12.28 -12.50
N LEU A 36 -12.80 11.19 -12.32
CA LEU A 36 -13.39 10.82 -11.03
C LEU A 36 -12.33 10.61 -9.95
N LEU A 37 -11.25 9.87 -10.28
CA LEU A 37 -10.14 9.64 -9.36
C LEU A 37 -9.43 10.95 -8.98
N THR A 38 -9.22 11.84 -9.95
CA THR A 38 -8.62 13.16 -9.69
C THR A 38 -9.49 13.97 -8.71
N GLN A 39 -10.81 13.97 -8.90
CA GLN A 39 -11.73 14.59 -7.95
C GLN A 39 -11.58 14.00 -6.54
N TRP A 40 -11.52 12.67 -6.42
CA TRP A 40 -11.35 12.02 -5.12
C TRP A 40 -10.01 12.35 -4.48
N ILE A 41 -8.93 12.46 -5.24
CA ILE A 41 -7.61 12.89 -4.74
C ILE A 41 -7.72 14.31 -4.18
N LEU A 42 -8.35 15.24 -4.90
CA LEU A 42 -8.52 16.64 -4.46
C LEU A 42 -9.42 16.78 -3.22
N GLU A 43 -10.43 15.93 -3.07
CA GLU A 43 -11.34 15.92 -1.91
C GLU A 43 -10.73 15.24 -0.67
N SER A 44 -9.70 14.42 -0.85
CA SER A 44 -9.10 13.60 0.20
C SER A 44 -8.03 14.37 0.96
N ARG A 45 -7.98 14.18 2.29
CA ARG A 45 -6.97 14.83 3.14
C ARG A 45 -5.77 13.94 3.41
N HIS A 46 -5.92 12.63 3.24
CA HIS A 46 -4.90 11.65 3.57
C HIS A 46 -4.93 10.51 2.55
N VAL A 47 -4.28 10.74 1.40
CA VAL A 47 -4.15 9.75 0.32
C VAL A 47 -2.96 8.83 0.57
N VAL A 48 -3.18 7.51 0.47
CA VAL A 48 -2.13 6.50 0.60
C VAL A 48 -2.04 5.67 -0.68
N PHE A 49 -0.85 5.58 -1.24
CA PHE A 49 -0.57 4.72 -2.39
C PHE A 49 0.00 3.38 -1.96
N HIS A 50 -0.44 2.31 -2.61
CA HIS A 50 0.05 0.94 -2.37
C HIS A 50 0.63 0.40 -3.67
N THR A 51 1.93 0.26 -3.75
CA THR A 51 2.63 -0.07 -5.00
C THR A 51 3.14 -1.51 -5.00
N GLY A 52 3.04 -2.15 -6.16
CA GLY A 52 3.65 -3.45 -6.44
C GLY A 52 4.40 -3.43 -7.76
N ALA A 53 4.91 -4.60 -8.17
CA ALA A 53 5.89 -4.68 -9.23
C ALA A 53 5.39 -4.20 -10.60
N GLY A 54 4.06 -4.13 -10.80
CA GLY A 54 3.45 -3.61 -12.02
C GLY A 54 3.85 -2.17 -12.35
N ILE A 55 4.15 -1.33 -11.35
CA ILE A 55 4.59 0.06 -11.59
C ILE A 55 6.00 0.14 -12.20
N SER A 56 6.79 -0.92 -12.05
CA SER A 56 8.17 -0.94 -12.52
C SER A 56 8.29 -1.57 -13.92
N THR A 57 7.22 -2.13 -14.48
CA THR A 57 7.22 -2.88 -15.76
C THR A 57 7.58 -2.05 -16.98
N ALA A 58 7.07 -0.82 -17.09
CA ALA A 58 7.48 0.13 -18.13
C ALA A 58 8.96 0.51 -18.02
N ALA A 59 9.48 0.43 -16.79
CA ALA A 59 10.87 0.53 -16.42
C ALA A 59 11.65 -0.80 -16.59
N GLY A 60 11.20 -1.70 -17.48
CA GLY A 60 11.78 -3.02 -17.73
C GLY A 60 11.80 -3.97 -16.53
N ILE A 61 11.54 -3.50 -15.31
CA ILE A 61 11.08 -4.21 -14.12
C ILE A 61 10.10 -5.37 -14.34
N PRO A 62 10.46 -6.64 -14.61
CA PRO A 62 9.42 -7.67 -14.71
C PRO A 62 8.60 -7.69 -13.42
N ASP A 63 7.28 -7.74 -13.57
CA ASP A 63 6.45 -7.99 -12.40
C ASP A 63 6.64 -9.43 -11.91
N PHE A 64 5.89 -9.83 -10.88
CA PHE A 64 5.99 -11.19 -10.35
C PHE A 64 4.98 -12.18 -10.98
N ARG A 65 3.78 -11.73 -11.38
CA ARG A 65 2.62 -12.60 -11.64
C ARG A 65 1.88 -12.32 -12.95
N GLY A 66 2.28 -11.27 -13.66
CA GLY A 66 1.82 -10.93 -14.99
C GLY A 66 2.11 -12.03 -16.01
N PRO A 67 1.62 -11.89 -17.26
CA PRO A 67 1.90 -12.86 -18.33
C PRO A 67 3.40 -13.14 -18.52
N ASN A 68 4.23 -12.11 -18.33
CA ASN A 68 5.69 -12.17 -18.40
C ASN A 68 6.38 -11.97 -17.03
N GLY A 69 5.65 -12.17 -15.93
CA GLY A 69 6.18 -11.99 -14.58
C GLY A 69 7.17 -13.07 -14.17
N VAL A 70 8.05 -12.79 -13.21
CA VAL A 70 9.13 -13.67 -12.76
C VAL A 70 8.62 -15.07 -12.37
N TRP A 71 7.53 -15.18 -11.59
CA TRP A 71 6.98 -16.48 -11.18
C TRP A 71 6.23 -17.17 -12.32
N THR A 72 5.63 -16.41 -13.24
CA THR A 72 4.97 -16.95 -14.43
C THR A 72 5.99 -17.54 -15.40
N LEU A 73 7.07 -16.81 -15.67
CA LEU A 73 8.16 -17.24 -16.55
C LEU A 73 9.01 -18.35 -15.94
N GLU A 74 9.23 -18.38 -14.62
CA GLU A 74 9.91 -19.48 -13.94
C GLU A 74 9.13 -20.80 -14.14
N LYS A 75 7.80 -20.75 -14.01
CA LYS A 75 6.93 -21.90 -14.33
C LYS A 75 7.04 -22.34 -15.80
N GLN A 76 7.50 -21.46 -16.68
CA GLN A 76 7.69 -21.68 -18.12
C GLN A 76 9.18 -21.87 -18.53
N GLY A 77 10.14 -21.72 -17.61
CA GLY A 77 11.57 -21.86 -17.85
C GLY A 77 12.30 -20.66 -18.49
N VAL A 78 11.82 -19.42 -18.38
CA VAL A 78 12.35 -18.21 -19.08
C VAL A 78 12.80 -17.10 -18.10
N LYS A 79 13.76 -16.22 -18.49
CA LYS A 79 14.25 -15.07 -17.69
C LYS A 79 13.98 -13.69 -18.34
N PRO A 80 13.61 -12.64 -17.57
CA PRO A 80 13.30 -11.27 -18.06
C PRO A 80 14.46 -10.24 -18.05
N ASN A 81 14.28 -9.07 -18.71
CA ASN A 81 15.25 -7.94 -18.88
C ASN A 81 14.72 -6.59 -18.35
N ILE A 82 15.58 -5.67 -17.84
CA ILE A 82 15.26 -4.52 -16.92
C ILE A 82 15.80 -3.11 -17.35
N ASN A 83 15.08 -1.96 -17.14
CA ASN A 83 15.60 -0.53 -17.16
C ASN A 83 14.62 0.68 -16.85
N VAL A 84 15.00 1.70 -16.04
CA VAL A 84 14.18 2.40 -14.97
C VAL A 84 13.86 3.95 -15.02
N ALA A 85 12.71 4.47 -14.45
CA ALA A 85 12.55 5.48 -13.31
C ALA A 85 11.09 6.04 -13.04
N PHE A 86 10.75 6.54 -11.81
CA PHE A 86 9.46 7.22 -11.39
C PHE A 86 9.72 8.34 -10.34
N ASN A 87 8.86 9.37 -10.13
CA ASN A 87 8.90 10.34 -8.99
C ASN A 87 7.51 11.01 -8.71
N ASP A 88 7.26 11.54 -7.49
CA ASP A 88 5.96 12.12 -7.04
C ASP A 88 6.12 13.47 -6.28
N ASP A 89 5.19 14.41 -6.51
CA ASP A 89 5.24 15.85 -6.14
C ASP A 89 4.08 16.33 -5.20
N GLY A 90 3.62 15.50 -4.25
CA GLY A 90 3.07 16.04 -2.99
C GLY A 90 1.58 15.88 -2.68
N TYR A 91 0.82 15.14 -3.50
CA TYR A 91 -0.56 14.72 -3.14
C TYR A 91 -0.59 13.41 -2.33
N ALA A 92 0.44 12.58 -2.45
CA ALA A 92 0.57 11.39 -1.62
C ALA A 92 0.99 11.77 -0.19
N LYS A 93 0.20 11.34 0.80
CA LYS A 93 0.58 11.49 2.20
C LYS A 93 1.56 10.40 2.63
N PHE A 94 1.45 9.21 2.04
CA PHE A 94 2.30 8.07 2.32
C PHE A 94 2.26 7.02 1.20
N ILE A 95 3.35 6.30 1.02
CA ILE A 95 3.49 5.22 0.05
C ILE A 95 3.80 3.93 0.80
N VAL A 96 3.10 2.86 0.48
CA VAL A 96 3.34 1.51 0.97
C VAL A 96 3.79 0.67 -0.21
N SER A 97 5.04 0.24 -0.23
CA SER A 97 5.63 -0.51 -1.33
C SER A 97 5.88 -1.96 -0.97
N GLN A 98 5.56 -2.86 -1.90
CA GLN A 98 5.99 -4.26 -1.92
C GLN A 98 7.24 -4.46 -2.79
N ASN A 99 7.70 -3.42 -3.48
CA ASN A 99 8.82 -3.50 -4.40
C ASN A 99 10.15 -3.44 -3.64
N ILE A 100 11.09 -4.25 -4.10
CA ILE A 100 12.46 -4.29 -3.58
C ILE A 100 13.47 -3.59 -4.51
N ASP A 101 13.04 -3.15 -5.69
CA ASP A 101 13.87 -2.57 -6.74
C ASP A 101 14.59 -1.27 -6.33
N GLY A 102 14.13 -0.63 -5.26
CA GLY A 102 14.67 0.59 -4.69
C GLY A 102 14.37 1.85 -5.51
N LEU A 103 13.42 1.80 -6.44
CA LEU A 103 13.17 2.92 -7.35
C LEU A 103 12.55 4.12 -6.66
N HIS A 104 11.67 3.87 -5.68
CA HIS A 104 11.14 4.93 -4.83
C HIS A 104 12.25 5.63 -4.04
N LEU A 105 13.20 4.89 -3.47
CA LEU A 105 14.35 5.50 -2.79
C LEU A 105 15.18 6.33 -3.79
N ARG A 106 15.46 5.75 -4.95
CA ARG A 106 16.31 6.34 -5.99
C ARG A 106 15.67 7.53 -6.69
N SER A 107 14.35 7.66 -6.65
CA SER A 107 13.66 8.85 -7.17
C SER A 107 13.85 10.09 -6.30
N GLY A 108 14.38 9.92 -5.10
CA GLY A 108 14.54 10.99 -4.12
C GLY A 108 13.37 11.10 -3.13
N LEU A 109 12.47 10.10 -3.07
CA LEU A 109 11.41 10.10 -2.05
C LEU A 109 12.01 10.12 -0.64
N ASN A 110 11.32 10.83 0.25
CA ASN A 110 11.73 10.93 1.64
C ASN A 110 11.41 9.64 2.39
N ARG A 111 12.33 9.14 3.23
CA ARG A 111 12.09 7.99 4.11
C ARG A 111 10.81 8.16 4.96
N GLN A 112 10.49 9.37 5.37
CA GLN A 112 9.33 9.64 6.21
C GLN A 112 7.98 9.46 5.49
N SER A 113 7.97 9.31 4.16
CA SER A 113 6.76 9.17 3.35
C SER A 113 6.61 7.79 2.70
N ILE A 114 7.46 6.80 3.05
CA ILE A 114 7.40 5.47 2.45
C ILE A 114 7.65 4.35 3.45
N ALA A 115 6.87 3.27 3.35
CA ALA A 115 7.12 1.97 3.94
C ALA A 115 7.55 0.93 2.89
N GLU A 116 8.69 0.29 3.11
CA GLU A 116 9.27 -0.72 2.20
C GLU A 116 9.11 -2.12 2.81
N LEU A 117 7.94 -2.72 2.60
CA LEU A 117 7.50 -3.89 3.38
C LEU A 117 8.31 -5.15 3.08
N HIS A 118 8.91 -5.28 1.90
CA HIS A 118 9.66 -6.49 1.49
C HIS A 118 11.18 -6.25 1.42
N GLY A 119 11.64 -5.09 1.90
CA GLY A 119 13.03 -4.67 1.83
C GLY A 119 13.34 -3.82 0.60
N ASN A 120 14.61 -3.46 0.43
CA ASN A 120 15.10 -2.69 -0.71
C ASN A 120 16.54 -3.13 -1.05
N MET A 121 16.81 -3.37 -2.33
CA MET A 121 18.11 -3.87 -2.79
C MET A 121 19.27 -2.91 -2.48
N PHE A 122 18.98 -1.62 -2.27
CA PHE A 122 19.94 -0.57 -1.96
C PHE A 122 19.97 -0.21 -0.48
N THR A 123 19.39 -1.02 0.41
CA THR A 123 19.47 -0.79 1.85
C THR A 123 20.07 -1.97 2.59
N GLU A 124 20.79 -1.68 3.67
CA GLU A 124 21.32 -2.66 4.62
C GLU A 124 20.92 -2.28 6.04
N GLN A 125 20.79 -3.28 6.91
CA GLN A 125 20.37 -3.08 8.29
C GLN A 125 21.41 -3.63 9.28
N CYS A 126 21.64 -2.92 10.37
CA CYS A 126 22.45 -3.45 11.46
C CYS A 126 21.67 -4.47 12.29
N ALA A 127 22.18 -5.70 12.38
CA ALA A 127 21.56 -6.76 13.18
C ALA A 127 21.45 -6.40 14.68
N THR A 128 22.34 -5.55 15.18
CA THR A 128 22.42 -5.13 16.58
C THR A 128 21.57 -3.90 16.89
N CYS A 129 21.81 -2.76 16.22
CA CYS A 129 21.11 -1.49 16.53
C CYS A 129 19.91 -1.20 15.64
N LYS A 130 19.60 -2.09 14.69
CA LYS A 130 18.45 -2.04 13.77
C LYS A 130 18.39 -0.84 12.81
N ARG A 131 19.32 0.11 12.89
CA ARG A 131 19.46 1.19 11.90
C ARG A 131 19.70 0.66 10.50
N GLN A 132 19.06 1.30 9.54
CA GLN A 132 19.24 1.08 8.12
C GLN A 132 20.14 2.15 7.49
N PHE A 133 20.87 1.75 6.45
CA PHE A 133 21.79 2.59 5.70
C PHE A 133 21.60 2.37 4.20
N ILE A 134 21.77 3.43 3.40
CA ILE A 134 21.69 3.36 1.94
C ILE A 134 23.03 2.90 1.38
N ARG A 135 22.96 2.01 0.38
CA ARG A 135 24.09 1.48 -0.38
C ARG A 135 24.17 2.17 -1.74
N TYR A 136 25.41 2.35 -2.22
CA TYR A 136 25.67 2.82 -3.59
C TYR A 136 25.30 1.78 -4.66
N SER A 137 25.46 0.49 -4.32
CA SER A 137 25.15 -0.62 -5.22
C SER A 137 24.16 -1.58 -4.59
N ALA A 138 23.34 -2.20 -5.44
CA ALA A 138 22.42 -3.26 -5.03
C ALA A 138 23.16 -4.37 -4.26
N THR A 139 22.49 -4.92 -3.25
CA THR A 139 22.92 -6.09 -2.52
C THR A 139 22.98 -7.32 -3.44
N THR A 140 23.85 -8.25 -3.12
CA THR A 140 24.00 -9.52 -3.83
C THR A 140 23.38 -10.70 -3.09
N SER A 141 22.68 -10.44 -1.99
CA SER A 141 22.05 -11.45 -1.14
C SER A 141 20.57 -11.17 -0.91
N VAL A 142 19.86 -12.24 -0.56
CA VAL A 142 18.43 -12.28 -0.26
C VAL A 142 18.23 -13.09 1.01
N GLY A 143 17.29 -12.66 1.86
CA GLY A 143 16.93 -13.37 3.08
C GLY A 143 17.72 -12.91 4.30
N GLN A 144 17.99 -11.60 4.42
CA GLN A 144 18.59 -11.01 5.62
C GLN A 144 19.98 -11.60 5.95
N LYS A 145 20.78 -11.88 4.93
CA LYS A 145 22.11 -12.49 5.05
C LYS A 145 23.15 -11.44 5.41
N GLN A 146 24.18 -11.87 6.14
CA GLN A 146 25.27 -10.99 6.57
C GLN A 146 26.13 -10.54 5.38
N LEU A 147 26.39 -9.22 5.30
CA LEU A 147 27.08 -8.56 4.18
C LEU A 147 28.60 -8.40 4.40
N GLY A 148 29.12 -8.90 5.51
CA GLY A 148 30.56 -8.81 5.86
C GLY A 148 31.03 -7.43 6.33
N THR A 149 30.17 -6.40 6.23
CA THR A 149 30.43 -5.03 6.70
C THR A 149 29.94 -4.82 8.14
N THR A 150 30.50 -3.81 8.80
CA THR A 150 30.12 -3.43 10.18
C THR A 150 29.35 -2.12 10.19
N CYS A 151 28.47 -2.00 11.17
CA CYS A 151 27.58 -0.86 11.33
C CYS A 151 28.39 0.43 11.52
N PRO A 152 28.24 1.42 10.62
CA PRO A 152 28.92 2.69 10.72
C PRO A 152 28.35 3.60 11.80
N GLY A 153 27.11 3.33 12.23
CA GLY A 153 26.42 4.15 13.23
C GLY A 153 27.12 4.18 14.60
N SER A 154 27.14 5.36 15.21
CA SER A 154 27.60 5.59 16.59
C SER A 154 26.46 5.37 17.59
N GLN A 155 26.76 4.86 18.78
CA GLN A 155 25.83 4.78 19.91
C GLN A 155 25.76 6.14 20.63
N ILE A 156 24.74 6.32 21.47
CA ILE A 156 24.56 7.51 22.33
C ILE A 156 25.81 7.80 23.18
N SER A 157 26.53 6.74 23.57
CA SER A 157 27.80 6.80 24.32
C SER A 157 29.02 7.23 23.48
N ARG A 158 28.83 7.67 22.23
CA ARG A 158 29.87 7.97 21.22
C ARG A 158 30.76 6.78 20.81
N ARG A 159 30.50 5.57 21.31
CA ARG A 159 31.17 4.35 20.82
C ARG A 159 30.53 3.89 19.51
N GLY A 160 31.33 3.47 18.54
CA GLY A 160 30.82 2.87 17.30
C GLY A 160 30.04 1.57 17.59
N CYS A 161 28.89 1.37 16.96
CA CYS A 161 28.07 0.18 17.18
C CYS A 161 28.79 -1.10 16.74
N ARG A 162 29.44 -1.09 15.57
CA ARG A 162 30.20 -2.22 15.00
C ARG A 162 29.42 -3.55 14.84
N GLY A 163 28.10 -3.53 15.00
CA GLY A 163 27.24 -4.69 14.72
C GLY A 163 27.34 -5.13 13.26
N LYS A 164 27.02 -6.39 12.98
CA LYS A 164 27.09 -6.91 11.60
C LYS A 164 25.92 -6.38 10.77
N LEU A 165 26.22 -5.97 9.53
CA LEU A 165 25.19 -5.55 8.58
C LEU A 165 24.64 -6.75 7.82
N ILE A 166 23.34 -6.71 7.58
CA ILE A 166 22.55 -7.69 6.81
C ILE A 166 21.81 -6.99 5.68
N ASP A 167 21.47 -7.70 4.60
CA ASP A 167 20.51 -7.16 3.63
C ASP A 167 19.11 -7.01 4.23
N THR A 168 18.27 -6.18 3.63
CA THR A 168 16.89 -5.96 4.08
C THR A 168 15.86 -6.82 3.35
N ILE A 169 16.29 -7.59 2.35
CA ILE A 169 15.40 -8.33 1.47
C ILE A 169 14.85 -9.55 2.21
N LEU A 170 13.53 -9.67 2.19
CA LEU A 170 12.84 -10.78 2.85
C LEU A 170 12.89 -12.08 2.01
N ASP A 171 13.07 -13.19 2.72
CA ASP A 171 12.72 -14.52 2.22
C ASP A 171 11.27 -14.87 2.65
N TRP A 172 10.71 -15.98 2.16
CA TRP A 172 9.30 -16.33 2.35
C TRP A 172 8.85 -16.41 3.82
N GLU A 173 9.69 -16.93 4.70
CA GLU A 173 9.38 -17.10 6.14
C GLU A 173 9.78 -15.88 6.99
N ALA A 174 10.41 -14.87 6.38
CA ALA A 174 10.87 -13.71 7.11
C ALA A 174 9.68 -12.83 7.54
N SER A 175 9.74 -12.33 8.78
CA SER A 175 8.78 -11.34 9.27
C SER A 175 8.99 -9.99 8.57
N LEU A 176 7.91 -9.28 8.30
CA LEU A 176 7.97 -7.93 7.78
C LEU A 176 8.68 -6.98 8.77
N PRO A 177 9.37 -5.93 8.27
CA PRO A 177 9.97 -4.92 9.13
C PRO A 177 8.91 -4.21 9.98
N GLU A 178 9.12 -4.21 11.30
CA GLU A 178 8.12 -3.75 12.27
C GLU A 178 7.76 -2.27 12.10
N ASP A 179 8.76 -1.38 12.03
CA ASP A 179 8.53 0.06 11.90
C ASP A 179 7.77 0.39 10.60
N ASP A 180 8.14 -0.24 9.47
CA ASP A 180 7.47 -0.08 8.19
C ASP A 180 6.04 -0.63 8.19
N LEU A 181 5.82 -1.81 8.76
CA LEU A 181 4.49 -2.41 8.85
C LEU A 181 3.56 -1.57 9.74
N VAL A 182 4.07 -1.07 10.88
CA VAL A 182 3.30 -0.20 11.80
C VAL A 182 2.94 1.11 11.12
N MET A 183 3.89 1.76 10.44
CA MET A 183 3.61 2.99 9.70
C MET A 183 2.59 2.75 8.59
N ALA A 184 2.76 1.67 7.81
CA ALA A 184 1.83 1.30 6.76
C ALA A 184 0.42 1.03 7.31
N ASP A 185 0.30 0.33 8.44
CA ASP A 185 -0.97 0.09 9.12
C ASP A 185 -1.65 1.40 9.56
N TYR A 186 -0.91 2.28 10.25
CA TYR A 186 -1.44 3.56 10.73
C TYR A 186 -1.90 4.46 9.58
N HIS A 187 -1.07 4.63 8.55
CA HIS A 187 -1.43 5.44 7.39
C HIS A 187 -2.65 4.84 6.67
N SER A 188 -2.69 3.53 6.46
CA SER A 188 -3.82 2.86 5.79
C SER A 188 -5.13 2.98 6.57
N CYS A 189 -5.08 2.95 7.90
CA CYS A 189 -6.24 3.09 8.75
C CYS A 189 -6.78 4.52 8.80
N VAL A 190 -5.91 5.54 8.77
CA VAL A 190 -6.31 6.96 8.84
C VAL A 190 -6.73 7.51 7.48
N ALA A 191 -6.23 6.92 6.39
CA ALA A 191 -6.53 7.34 5.03
C ALA A 191 -8.03 7.48 4.77
N ASP A 192 -8.40 8.53 4.03
CA ASP A 192 -9.72 8.66 3.42
C ASP A 192 -9.75 8.16 1.97
N LEU A 193 -8.57 7.98 1.35
CA LEU A 193 -8.40 7.36 0.04
C LEU A 193 -7.14 6.47 0.00
N SER A 194 -7.31 5.20 -0.36
CA SER A 194 -6.21 4.30 -0.71
C SER A 194 -6.24 3.97 -2.20
N ILE A 195 -5.08 4.02 -2.85
CA ILE A 195 -4.93 3.73 -4.28
C ILE A 195 -3.89 2.63 -4.45
N ALA A 196 -4.29 1.44 -4.90
CA ALA A 196 -3.40 0.34 -5.21
C ALA A 196 -2.95 0.40 -6.68
N LEU A 197 -1.65 0.40 -6.93
CA LEU A 197 -1.02 0.52 -8.25
C LEU A 197 -0.18 -0.71 -8.55
N GLY A 198 -0.49 -1.41 -9.64
CA GLY A 198 0.39 -2.47 -10.16
C GLY A 198 0.62 -3.62 -9.18
N THR A 199 -0.37 -3.96 -8.35
CA THR A 199 -0.28 -5.05 -7.37
C THR A 199 -1.52 -5.93 -7.42
N THR A 200 -1.32 -7.25 -7.40
CA THR A 200 -2.43 -8.23 -7.35
C THR A 200 -2.99 -8.41 -5.95
N LEU A 201 -2.39 -7.77 -4.94
CA LEU A 201 -2.81 -7.80 -3.52
C LEU A 201 -2.86 -9.21 -2.90
N GLN A 202 -2.10 -10.16 -3.44
CA GLN A 202 -2.14 -11.55 -3.00
C GLN A 202 -1.31 -11.82 -1.74
N ILE A 203 -0.17 -11.15 -1.58
CA ILE A 203 0.74 -11.32 -0.44
C ILE A 203 0.15 -10.65 0.80
N VAL A 204 0.13 -11.36 1.93
CA VAL A 204 -0.42 -10.89 3.21
C VAL A 204 0.74 -10.75 4.20
N PRO A 205 0.77 -9.70 5.06
CA PRO A 205 -0.28 -8.71 5.30
C PRO A 205 -0.35 -7.56 4.30
N SER A 206 0.68 -7.34 3.47
CA SER A 206 0.81 -6.16 2.59
C SER A 206 -0.43 -5.88 1.72
N GLY A 207 -0.95 -6.89 1.03
CA GLY A 207 -2.11 -6.79 0.15
C GLY A 207 -3.42 -6.48 0.86
N ASN A 208 -3.52 -6.73 2.17
CA ASN A 208 -4.72 -6.40 2.94
C ASN A 208 -4.75 -4.92 3.39
N LEU A 209 -3.60 -4.24 3.45
CA LEU A 209 -3.48 -2.87 3.97
C LEU A 209 -4.42 -1.86 3.28
N PRO A 210 -4.58 -1.83 1.94
CA PRO A 210 -5.54 -0.92 1.30
C PRO A 210 -6.99 -1.11 1.79
N THR A 211 -7.34 -2.31 2.27
CA THR A 211 -8.68 -2.59 2.77
C THR A 211 -8.95 -2.00 4.15
N PHE A 212 -7.92 -1.57 4.87
CA PHE A 212 -8.08 -0.90 6.16
C PHE A 212 -8.72 0.47 5.96
N THR A 213 -8.39 1.19 4.89
CA THR A 213 -9.08 2.43 4.52
C THR A 213 -10.59 2.22 4.39
N LYS A 214 -11.03 1.17 3.68
CA LYS A 214 -12.45 0.78 3.60
C LYS A 214 -13.07 0.50 4.97
N LYS A 215 -12.34 -0.21 5.83
CA LYS A 215 -12.80 -0.55 7.19
C LYS A 215 -13.09 0.69 8.03
N TYR A 216 -12.35 1.78 7.81
CA TYR A 216 -12.52 3.07 8.52
C TYR A 216 -13.36 4.10 7.74
N GLY A 217 -14.00 3.69 6.64
CA GLY A 217 -14.97 4.49 5.91
C GLY A 217 -14.39 5.34 4.77
N GLY A 218 -13.11 5.19 4.45
CA GLY A 218 -12.51 5.76 3.24
C GLY A 218 -12.84 4.97 1.98
N ARG A 219 -12.27 5.42 0.85
CA ARG A 219 -12.41 4.78 -0.47
C ARG A 219 -11.18 3.96 -0.85
N LEU A 220 -11.37 2.90 -1.63
CA LEU A 220 -10.31 2.09 -2.22
C LEU A 220 -10.39 2.13 -3.74
N VAL A 221 -9.30 2.49 -4.37
CA VAL A 221 -9.12 2.48 -5.83
C VAL A 221 -8.07 1.44 -6.17
N ILE A 222 -8.29 0.68 -7.24
CA ILE A 222 -7.35 -0.31 -7.75
C ILE A 222 -7.03 -0.02 -9.21
N ILE A 223 -5.76 0.09 -9.55
CA ILE A 223 -5.25 0.32 -10.90
C ILE A 223 -4.33 -0.85 -11.24
N ASN A 224 -4.86 -1.79 -12.01
CA ASN A 224 -4.15 -3.02 -12.35
C ASN A 224 -4.73 -3.66 -13.61
N LEU A 225 -3.87 -4.22 -14.46
CA LEU A 225 -4.27 -4.96 -15.66
C LEU A 225 -4.94 -6.29 -15.30
N GLN A 226 -4.41 -7.02 -14.32
CA GLN A 226 -4.96 -8.31 -13.88
C GLN A 226 -5.99 -8.14 -12.75
N PRO A 227 -6.91 -9.10 -12.56
CA PRO A 227 -7.74 -9.17 -11.36
C PRO A 227 -6.93 -9.18 -10.07
N THR A 228 -7.45 -8.55 -9.01
CA THR A 228 -6.80 -8.54 -7.70
C THR A 228 -7.61 -9.30 -6.66
N LYS A 229 -6.95 -9.66 -5.54
CA LYS A 229 -7.62 -10.32 -4.41
C LYS A 229 -8.77 -9.50 -3.82
N HIS A 230 -8.81 -8.19 -4.04
CA HIS A 230 -9.71 -7.27 -3.33
C HIS A 230 -10.61 -6.44 -4.25
N ASP A 231 -10.79 -6.83 -5.51
CA ASP A 231 -11.65 -6.14 -6.47
C ASP A 231 -13.06 -5.88 -5.91
N LYS A 232 -13.67 -6.86 -5.23
CA LYS A 232 -15.01 -6.73 -4.62
C LYS A 232 -15.12 -5.65 -3.53
N LYS A 233 -14.00 -5.15 -3.01
CA LYS A 233 -13.96 -4.09 -1.97
C LYS A 233 -13.64 -2.71 -2.54
N ALA A 234 -13.23 -2.63 -3.80
CA ALA A 234 -12.86 -1.39 -4.45
C ALA A 234 -14.10 -0.55 -4.77
N ASP A 235 -13.99 0.76 -4.60
CA ASP A 235 -14.97 1.75 -5.05
C ASP A 235 -14.75 2.12 -6.52
N LEU A 236 -13.52 1.95 -7.02
CA LEU A 236 -13.14 2.18 -8.41
C LEU A 236 -12.04 1.22 -8.82
N ILE A 237 -12.19 0.60 -9.99
CA ILE A 237 -11.15 -0.23 -10.61
C ILE A 237 -10.86 0.34 -11.99
N ILE A 238 -9.58 0.55 -12.31
CA ILE A 238 -9.10 1.01 -13.60
C ILE A 238 -8.20 -0.08 -14.19
N HIS A 239 -8.61 -0.63 -15.32
CA HIS A 239 -7.87 -1.64 -16.05
C HIS A 239 -7.07 -0.98 -17.17
N SER A 240 -5.91 -0.43 -16.82
CA SER A 240 -4.97 0.15 -17.77
C SER A 240 -3.54 0.12 -17.21
N TYR A 241 -2.56 0.47 -18.04
CA TYR A 241 -1.21 0.76 -17.64
C TYR A 241 -1.18 1.88 -16.61
N VAL A 242 -0.40 1.68 -15.54
CA VAL A 242 -0.28 2.65 -14.44
C VAL A 242 0.22 4.00 -14.97
N ASP A 243 1.21 4.01 -15.86
CA ASP A 243 1.77 5.23 -16.45
C ASP A 243 0.72 6.05 -17.20
N GLU A 244 -0.13 5.40 -18.02
CA GLU A 244 -1.20 6.09 -18.75
C GLU A 244 -2.14 6.80 -17.78
N VAL A 245 -2.52 6.12 -16.70
CA VAL A 245 -3.42 6.66 -15.69
C VAL A 245 -2.77 7.80 -14.91
N LEU A 246 -1.52 7.63 -14.45
CA LEU A 246 -0.81 8.67 -13.70
C LEU A 246 -0.56 9.92 -14.56
N ILE A 247 -0.17 9.77 -15.83
CA ILE A 247 -0.01 10.91 -16.76
C ILE A 247 -1.32 11.66 -16.92
N LYS A 248 -2.45 10.95 -17.08
CA LYS A 248 -3.77 11.58 -17.18
C LYS A 248 -4.17 12.30 -15.88
N ILE A 249 -3.91 11.70 -14.71
CA ILE A 249 -4.17 12.33 -13.41
C ILE A 249 -3.32 13.59 -13.23
N MET A 250 -2.01 13.52 -13.49
CA MET A 250 -1.10 14.67 -13.38
C MET A 250 -1.54 15.80 -14.29
N LYS A 251 -1.95 15.49 -15.53
CA LYS A 251 -2.53 16.48 -16.45
C LYS A 251 -3.83 17.10 -15.90
N CYS A 252 -4.72 16.31 -15.32
CA CYS A 252 -5.95 16.81 -14.70
C CYS A 252 -5.67 17.68 -13.45
N LEU A 253 -4.63 17.35 -12.68
CA LEU A 253 -4.15 18.12 -11.54
C LEU A 253 -3.35 19.37 -11.95
N GLN A 254 -3.00 19.50 -13.23
CA GLN A 254 -2.13 20.56 -13.76
C GLN A 254 -0.74 20.57 -13.10
N LEU A 255 -0.20 19.37 -12.87
CA LEU A 255 1.14 19.17 -12.34
C LEU A 255 2.03 18.59 -13.43
N ASP A 256 3.26 19.09 -13.48
CA ASP A 256 4.30 18.48 -14.29
C ASP A 256 4.85 17.24 -13.58
N ILE A 257 5.25 16.25 -14.37
CA ILE A 257 6.01 15.10 -13.85
C ILE A 257 7.48 15.50 -13.84
N PRO A 258 8.13 15.57 -12.67
CA PRO A 258 9.51 16.01 -12.58
C PRO A 258 10.43 15.01 -13.29
N GLN A 259 11.42 15.54 -14.01
CA GLN A 259 12.45 14.71 -14.62
C GLN A 259 13.39 14.15 -13.55
N TYR A 260 13.73 12.87 -13.67
CA TYR A 260 14.75 12.26 -12.83
C TYR A 260 16.10 12.93 -13.07
N THR A 261 16.83 13.18 -11.99
CA THR A 261 18.22 13.64 -12.03
C THR A 261 19.05 12.84 -11.03
N GLU A 262 20.28 12.50 -11.40
CA GLU A 262 21.18 11.72 -10.53
C GLU A 262 21.47 12.43 -9.19
N ASP A 263 21.37 13.75 -9.15
CA ASP A 263 21.60 14.54 -7.92
C ASP A 263 20.55 14.29 -6.84
N LEU A 264 19.33 13.90 -7.24
CA LEU A 264 18.25 13.54 -6.32
C LEU A 264 18.33 12.07 -5.86
N ASP A 265 19.09 11.22 -6.57
CA ASP A 265 19.23 9.80 -6.26
C ASP A 265 20.18 9.60 -5.06
N PRO A 266 19.68 9.18 -3.89
CA PRO A 266 20.52 8.99 -2.71
C PRO A 266 21.60 7.91 -2.90
N THR A 267 21.41 7.00 -3.86
CA THR A 267 22.38 5.95 -4.20
C THR A 267 23.52 6.45 -5.08
N LYS A 268 23.42 7.65 -5.68
CA LYS A 268 24.43 8.22 -6.59
C LYS A 268 25.32 9.29 -5.96
N ARG A 269 25.09 9.62 -4.68
CA ARG A 269 25.92 10.59 -3.95
C ARG A 269 27.39 10.14 -3.96
N LYS A 270 28.24 10.95 -4.59
CA LYS A 270 29.67 10.65 -4.83
C LYS A 270 30.53 10.71 -3.56
N ASN A 271 30.02 11.30 -2.47
CA ASN A 271 30.74 11.42 -1.21
C ASN A 271 30.51 10.18 -0.33
N ILE A 272 31.55 9.75 0.38
CA ILE A 272 31.60 8.61 1.33
C ILE A 272 30.76 8.88 2.60
N GLU A 273 29.69 9.69 2.49
CA GLU A 273 28.82 9.97 3.60
C GLU A 273 27.84 8.82 3.81
N ILE A 274 27.82 8.31 5.03
CA ILE A 274 26.86 7.30 5.47
C ILE A 274 25.48 7.95 5.49
N VAL A 275 24.58 7.49 4.62
CA VAL A 275 23.19 7.95 4.60
C VAL A 275 22.32 6.98 5.41
N GLU A 276 21.77 7.45 6.52
CA GLU A 276 20.82 6.69 7.32
C GLU A 276 19.41 6.69 6.67
N TRP A 277 18.74 5.54 6.66
CA TRP A 277 17.41 5.34 6.06
C TRP A 277 16.36 4.96 7.10
N ASN A 278 16.26 5.76 8.16
CA ASN A 278 15.42 5.48 9.32
C ASN A 278 14.25 6.46 9.45
N TYR A 279 13.13 6.01 10.01
CA TYR A 279 12.09 6.93 10.46
C TYR A 279 12.59 7.81 11.59
N LEU A 280 12.18 9.08 11.58
CA LEU A 280 12.33 9.92 12.76
C LEU A 280 11.36 9.43 13.82
N ARG A 281 11.85 9.21 15.06
CA ARG A 281 11.00 8.70 16.16
C ARG A 281 9.78 9.59 16.42
N VAL A 282 9.92 10.91 16.25
CA VAL A 282 8.81 11.86 16.37
C VAL A 282 7.68 11.55 15.37
N ASN A 283 8.01 11.25 14.11
CA ASN A 283 7.00 10.94 13.09
C ASN A 283 6.22 9.66 13.39
N VAL A 284 6.90 8.63 13.92
CA VAL A 284 6.24 7.39 14.34
C VAL A 284 5.26 7.65 15.49
N VAL A 285 5.67 8.46 16.47
CA VAL A 285 4.82 8.84 17.61
C VAL A 285 3.62 9.68 17.16
N ASP A 286 3.84 10.66 16.29
CA ASP A 286 2.78 11.52 15.77
C ASP A 286 1.75 10.73 14.98
N MET A 287 2.21 9.81 14.13
CA MET A 287 1.32 8.91 13.38
C MET A 287 0.54 7.98 14.29
N LYS A 288 1.16 7.45 15.35
CA LYS A 288 0.47 6.65 16.37
C LYS A 288 -0.62 7.45 17.07
N ASN A 289 -0.34 8.70 17.43
CA ASN A 289 -1.30 9.58 18.09
C ASN A 289 -2.48 9.89 17.16
N MET A 290 -2.21 10.20 15.89
CA MET A 290 -3.23 10.42 14.87
C MET A 290 -4.12 9.18 14.66
N PHE A 291 -3.50 7.99 14.57
CA PHE A 291 -4.22 6.72 14.49
C PHE A 291 -5.13 6.48 15.71
N ASN A 292 -4.62 6.69 16.93
CA ASN A 292 -5.40 6.53 18.14
C ASN A 292 -6.59 7.49 18.20
N ALA A 293 -6.39 8.75 17.81
CA ALA A 293 -7.45 9.75 17.74
C ALA A 293 -8.51 9.36 16.69
N HIS A 294 -8.08 8.94 15.50
CA HIS A 294 -8.96 8.51 14.41
C HIS A 294 -9.80 7.30 14.82
N THR A 295 -9.17 6.25 15.36
CA THR A 295 -9.87 5.03 15.77
C THR A 295 -10.85 5.27 16.91
N LYS A 296 -10.53 6.14 17.88
CA LYS A 296 -11.45 6.54 18.96
C LYS A 296 -12.68 7.24 18.37
N LYS A 297 -12.47 8.21 17.47
CA LYS A 297 -13.57 8.94 16.80
C LYS A 297 -14.45 8.00 15.97
N PHE A 298 -13.85 7.07 15.22
CA PHE A 298 -14.58 6.09 14.43
C PHE A 298 -15.44 5.16 15.30
N LYS A 299 -14.89 4.65 16.41
CA LYS A 299 -15.65 3.82 17.37
C LYS A 299 -16.85 4.56 17.94
N GLN A 300 -16.69 5.84 18.28
CA GLN A 300 -17.78 6.68 18.76
C GLN A 300 -18.89 6.85 17.71
N ILE A 301 -18.53 7.24 16.48
CA ILE A 301 -19.49 7.39 15.37
C ILE A 301 -20.23 6.07 15.10
N LYS A 302 -19.52 4.94 15.16
CA LYS A 302 -20.12 3.62 14.95
C LYS A 302 -21.12 3.25 16.06
N LEU A 303 -20.80 3.58 17.31
CA LEU A 303 -21.70 3.36 18.45
C LEU A 303 -22.96 4.25 18.33
N GLU A 304 -22.79 5.53 17.99
CA GLU A 304 -23.90 6.46 17.77
C GLU A 304 -24.82 5.99 16.64
N LYS A 305 -24.26 5.55 15.51
CA LYS A 305 -25.04 4.96 14.40
C LYS A 305 -25.79 3.70 14.82
N LYS A 306 -25.19 2.85 15.65
CA LYS A 306 -25.83 1.63 16.17
C LYS A 306 -27.00 1.96 17.09
N LEU A 307 -26.83 2.95 17.97
CA LEU A 307 -27.89 3.43 18.87
C LEU A 307 -29.05 4.05 18.07
N LYS A 308 -28.77 4.91 17.07
CA LYS A 308 -29.80 5.49 16.21
C LYS A 308 -30.63 4.42 15.48
N ARG A 309 -29.97 3.42 14.87
CA ARG A 309 -30.67 2.30 14.23
C ARG A 309 -31.53 1.51 15.20
N LYS A 310 -31.04 1.25 16.42
CA LYS A 310 -31.81 0.55 17.44
C LYS A 310 -33.09 1.32 17.81
N ASN A 311 -32.97 2.65 17.98
CA ASN A 311 -34.12 3.50 18.28
C ASN A 311 -35.11 3.56 17.11
N GLU A 312 -34.63 3.63 15.86
CA GLU A 312 -35.49 3.57 14.66
C GLU A 312 -36.22 2.22 14.54
N ASP A 313 -35.55 1.11 14.86
CA ASP A 313 -36.15 -0.22 14.85
C ASP A 313 -37.16 -0.41 15.99
N GLU A 314 -36.91 0.16 17.16
CA GLU A 314 -37.85 0.19 18.29
C GLU A 314 -39.10 1.02 17.94
N PHE A 315 -38.92 2.22 17.39
CA PHE A 315 -40.03 3.08 16.95
C PHE A 315 -40.89 2.41 15.88
N LYS A 316 -40.29 1.74 14.88
CA LYS A 316 -41.02 0.98 13.86
C LYS A 316 -41.80 -0.21 14.44
N LYS A 317 -41.31 -0.82 15.51
CA LYS A 317 -42.03 -1.90 16.21
C LYS A 317 -43.22 -1.35 17.00
N GLU A 318 -43.07 -0.21 17.65
CA GLU A 318 -44.15 0.48 18.36
C GLU A 318 -45.24 0.96 17.40
N GLU A 319 -44.88 1.57 16.26
CA GLU A 319 -45.85 1.95 15.22
C GLU A 319 -46.62 0.75 14.66
N LYS A 320 -45.93 -0.39 14.47
CA LYS A 320 -46.58 -1.61 14.00
C LYS A 320 -47.55 -2.17 15.03
N LYS A 321 -47.16 -2.17 16.31
CA LYS A 321 -48.01 -2.60 17.42
C LYS A 321 -49.25 -1.71 17.56
N CYS A 322 -49.11 -0.38 17.48
CA CYS A 322 -50.25 0.53 17.47
C CYS A 322 -51.20 0.31 16.29
N LYS A 323 -50.68 -0.05 15.10
CA LYS A 323 -51.53 -0.37 13.94
C LYS A 323 -52.27 -1.69 14.10
N ASP A 324 -51.61 -2.70 14.66
CA ASP A 324 -52.22 -4.00 14.93
C ASP A 324 -53.32 -3.87 16.02
N ASP A 325 -53.05 -3.11 17.10
CA ASP A 325 -54.01 -2.83 18.17
C ASP A 325 -55.24 -2.03 17.66
N HIS A 326 -55.03 -1.06 16.76
CA HIS A 326 -56.12 -0.28 16.16
C HIS A 326 -56.98 -1.10 15.20
N CYS A 327 -56.39 -2.08 14.50
CA CYS A 327 -57.12 -3.01 13.65
C CYS A 327 -58.00 -3.98 14.46
N GLU A 328 -57.53 -4.43 15.64
CA GLU A 328 -58.32 -5.25 16.56
C GLU A 328 -59.49 -4.48 17.21
N GLU A 329 -59.32 -3.18 17.50
CA GLU A 329 -60.40 -2.34 18.02
C GLU A 329 -61.53 -2.11 17.00
N MET A 330 -61.19 -1.88 15.72
CA MET A 330 -62.18 -1.70 14.65
C MET A 330 -63.00 -2.97 14.38
N VAL A 331 -62.37 -4.15 14.43
CA VAL A 331 -63.08 -5.45 14.29
C VAL A 331 -64.03 -5.69 15.46
N LYS A 332 -63.71 -5.24 16.68
CA LYS A 332 -64.63 -5.33 17.82
C LYS A 332 -65.81 -4.36 17.75
N THR A 333 -65.68 -3.24 17.03
CA THR A 333 -66.77 -2.26 16.89
C THR A 333 -67.80 -2.65 15.81
N GLU A 334 -67.39 -3.37 14.76
CA GLU A 334 -68.32 -3.85 13.73
C GLU A 334 -69.20 -5.04 14.18
N VAL A 335 -68.79 -5.80 15.20
CA VAL A 335 -69.55 -6.97 15.71
C VAL A 335 -70.70 -6.58 16.65
N VAL A 336 -70.84 -5.31 17.04
CA VAL A 336 -71.87 -4.84 17.99
C VAL A 336 -73.08 -4.18 17.30
N VAL A 337 -73.11 -4.12 15.96
CA VAL A 337 -74.22 -3.52 15.19
C VAL A 337 -74.91 -4.56 14.30
N VAL A 338 -75.26 -5.72 14.87
CA VAL A 338 -76.27 -6.62 14.29
C VAL A 338 -77.00 -7.31 15.44
N ASP A 339 -78.07 -6.69 15.94
CA ASP A 339 -79.23 -7.35 16.55
C ASP A 339 -80.39 -6.34 16.66
#